data_AF-V9L424-F1
#
_entry.id   AF-V9L424-F1
#
_cell.length_a   1.000
_cell.length_b   1.000
_cell.length_c   1.000
_cell.angle_alpha   90.00
_cell.angle_beta   90.00
_cell.angle_gamma   90.00
#
_symmetry.space_group_name_H-M   'P 1'
#
loop_
_entity.id
_entity.type
_entity.pdbx_description
1 polymer ?
#
loop_
_entity_poly.entity_id
_entity_poly.type
_entity_poly.pdbx_seq_one_letter_code
_entity_poly.pdbx_strand_id
1 'polypeptide(L)'
;QMAGRFVTVLLDPHSYDSVLWESTAKLDFAAYSRLLMDRIFDVQLPNYDPHKEKNMMKTQLQGENLSTLTQAMSSNLQNVLLSEAKGTTKTWMKEGLFNFCYNILFRAGYLTLFGNEREHSNKETSKNKDRIHSETVYHEYRRLDQLLIKLAYSTLSADEKKEAASVKKRLWSLLSGENLNGKLNRSNWLEGYRNHLQDLELQDGMLARAMVLQIWATQGNIGPATFWLLAFLLKHPEAMTAVLDEINRNGKLHGNKIQFNNPLLTISQDLLDNTPVFDSILNEILRLTAAPYISREILQNMTLRLADSREYNLRKGDRLCLFPYLSPQMDPEIYEEPEKFKYDRFLNADGTEKKNFFKNGKQLKYYNMPWGG
;
A
#
# COMPACT_ATOMS: atom_id res chain seq x y z
N GLN A 1 -11.31 11.96 -25.89
CA GLN A 1 -12.27 11.48 -24.88
C GLN A 1 -11.87 10.06 -24.47
N MET A 2 -11.93 9.72 -23.19
CA MET A 2 -11.77 8.36 -22.68
C MET A 2 -13.06 7.93 -22.00
N ALA A 3 -13.68 6.83 -22.45
CA ALA A 3 -14.95 6.32 -21.91
C ALA A 3 -16.05 7.39 -21.76
N GLY A 4 -16.20 8.28 -22.76
CA GLY A 4 -17.20 9.34 -22.75
C GLY A 4 -16.87 10.55 -21.86
N ARG A 5 -15.67 10.60 -21.25
CA ARG A 5 -15.18 11.76 -20.47
C ARG A 5 -14.08 12.51 -21.22
N PHE A 6 -14.04 13.83 -21.07
CA PHE A 6 -12.87 14.63 -21.42
C PHE A 6 -11.90 14.61 -20.23
N VAL A 7 -10.64 14.33 -20.50
CA VAL A 7 -9.58 14.23 -19.49
C VAL A 7 -8.47 15.19 -19.87
N THR A 8 -8.21 16.16 -19.00
CA THR A 8 -7.02 17.01 -19.06
C THR A 8 -5.91 16.31 -18.29
N VAL A 9 -4.73 16.16 -18.90
CA VAL A 9 -3.57 15.52 -18.27
C VAL A 9 -2.49 16.57 -18.03
N LEU A 10 -2.11 16.77 -16.77
CA LEU A 10 -1.02 17.65 -16.38
C LEU A 10 0.21 16.80 -16.03
N LEU A 11 1.31 17.01 -16.75
CA LEU A 11 2.56 16.24 -16.64
C LEU A 11 3.76 17.09 -16.20
N ASP A 12 3.58 18.39 -16.02
CA ASP A 12 4.60 19.27 -15.47
C ASP A 12 4.62 19.15 -13.94
N PRO A 13 5.65 18.53 -13.35
CA PRO A 13 5.70 18.26 -11.91
C PRO A 13 5.90 19.54 -11.09
N HIS A 14 6.42 20.62 -11.68
CA HIS A 14 6.47 21.94 -11.03
C HIS A 14 5.08 22.53 -10.81
N SER A 15 4.10 22.11 -11.61
CA SER A 15 2.73 22.60 -11.55
C SER A 15 1.80 21.76 -10.67
N TYR A 16 2.27 20.67 -10.06
CA TYR A 16 1.41 19.77 -9.28
C TYR A 16 0.74 20.44 -8.08
N ASP A 17 1.40 21.39 -7.42
CA ASP A 17 0.82 22.14 -6.30
C ASP A 17 -0.50 22.83 -6.66
N SER A 18 -0.63 23.31 -7.90
CA SER A 18 -1.85 23.97 -8.39
C SER A 18 -3.07 23.05 -8.44
N VAL A 19 -2.86 21.73 -8.35
CA VAL A 19 -3.90 20.70 -8.39
C VAL A 19 -4.07 20.03 -7.03
N LEU A 20 -2.96 19.72 -6.34
CA LEU A 20 -2.98 18.99 -5.08
C LEU A 20 -3.61 19.79 -3.95
N TRP A 21 -3.39 21.11 -3.92
CA TRP A 21 -3.81 22.01 -2.84
C TRP A 21 -5.00 22.90 -3.18
N GLU A 22 -5.58 22.74 -4.36
CA GLU A 22 -6.79 23.49 -4.73
C GLU A 22 -7.99 23.03 -3.89
N SER A 23 -8.94 23.94 -3.68
CA SER A 23 -10.15 23.66 -2.91
C SER A 23 -10.95 22.51 -3.52
N THR A 24 -11.47 21.61 -2.67
CA THR A 24 -12.39 20.55 -3.08
C THR A 24 -13.71 21.04 -3.63
N ALA A 25 -14.07 22.31 -3.37
CA ALA A 25 -15.18 22.97 -4.04
C ALA A 25 -14.95 23.18 -5.54
N LYS A 26 -13.69 23.18 -6.01
CA LYS A 26 -13.32 23.27 -7.43
C LYS A 26 -12.83 21.94 -7.99
N LEU A 27 -11.90 21.29 -7.30
CA LEU A 27 -11.25 20.04 -7.73
C LEU A 27 -11.53 18.93 -6.71
N ASP A 28 -12.54 18.10 -6.98
CA ASP A 28 -12.96 17.04 -6.06
C ASP A 28 -12.25 15.70 -6.35
N PHE A 29 -11.61 15.12 -5.34
CA PHE A 29 -11.08 13.76 -5.42
C PHE A 29 -12.09 12.71 -4.92
N ALA A 30 -13.09 13.12 -4.14
CA ALA A 30 -13.94 12.20 -3.40
C ALA A 30 -15.02 11.54 -4.25
N ALA A 31 -15.52 12.22 -5.28
CA ALA A 31 -16.53 11.66 -6.18
C ALA A 31 -16.06 10.37 -6.85
N TYR A 32 -14.82 10.34 -7.33
CA TYR A 32 -14.28 9.15 -7.97
C TYR A 32 -14.02 8.04 -6.95
N SER A 33 -13.51 8.36 -5.75
CA SER A 33 -13.35 7.38 -4.67
C SER A 33 -14.68 6.74 -4.27
N ARG A 34 -15.76 7.52 -4.08
CA ARG A 34 -17.10 7.00 -3.77
C ARG A 34 -17.62 6.07 -4.85
N LEU A 35 -17.40 6.42 -6.13
CA LEU A 35 -17.77 5.57 -7.25
C LEU A 35 -17.06 4.21 -7.22
N LEU A 36 -15.76 4.20 -6.90
CA LEU A 36 -14.98 2.96 -6.80
C LEU A 36 -15.36 2.14 -5.57
N MET A 37 -15.63 2.78 -4.42
CA MET A 37 -16.12 2.12 -3.22
C MET A 37 -17.42 1.34 -3.48
N ASP A 38 -18.37 1.97 -4.17
CA ASP A 38 -19.64 1.34 -4.54
C ASP A 38 -19.42 0.22 -5.58
N ARG A 39 -18.79 0.53 -6.72
CA ARG A 39 -18.62 -0.45 -7.81
C ARG A 39 -17.80 -1.67 -7.45
N ILE A 40 -16.72 -1.48 -6.70
CA ILE A 40 -15.77 -2.57 -6.40
C ILE A 40 -16.21 -3.30 -5.13
N PHE A 41 -16.67 -2.61 -4.09
CA PHE A 41 -16.87 -3.19 -2.76
C PHE A 41 -18.33 -3.15 -2.26
N ASP A 42 -19.25 -2.58 -3.04
CA ASP A 42 -20.66 -2.37 -2.66
C ASP A 42 -20.80 -1.54 -1.37
N VAL A 43 -19.85 -0.62 -1.12
CA VAL A 43 -19.79 0.24 0.06
C VAL A 43 -20.43 1.58 -0.23
N GLN A 44 -21.46 1.91 0.56
CA GLN A 44 -22.17 3.18 0.52
C GLN A 44 -22.22 3.75 1.93
N LEU A 45 -21.57 4.90 2.13
CA LEU A 45 -21.46 5.56 3.44
C LEU A 45 -22.30 6.86 3.41
N PRO A 46 -23.39 6.96 4.20
CA PRO A 46 -24.16 8.19 4.31
C PRO A 46 -23.35 9.24 5.06
N ASN A 47 -23.51 10.52 4.69
CA ASN A 47 -22.80 11.64 5.33
C ASN A 47 -21.26 11.48 5.37
N TYR A 48 -20.70 10.78 4.38
CA TYR A 48 -19.28 10.50 4.27
C TYR A 48 -18.47 11.78 4.00
N ASP A 49 -17.63 12.15 4.97
CA ASP A 49 -16.57 13.15 4.81
C ASP A 49 -15.20 12.45 4.69
N PRO A 50 -14.64 12.35 3.47
CA PRO A 50 -13.34 11.73 3.25
C PRO A 50 -12.18 12.44 3.96
N HIS A 51 -12.28 13.75 4.23
CA HIS A 51 -11.23 14.47 4.96
C HIS A 51 -11.24 14.10 6.43
N LYS A 52 -12.42 14.04 7.05
CA LYS A 52 -12.59 13.60 8.43
C LYS A 52 -12.11 12.16 8.61
N GLU A 53 -12.53 11.25 7.74
CA GLU A 53 -12.11 9.84 7.79
C GLU A 53 -10.59 9.70 7.59
N LYS A 54 -10.01 10.37 6.58
CA LYS A 54 -8.56 10.37 6.33
C LYS A 54 -7.76 10.88 7.53
N ASN A 55 -8.18 11.99 8.14
CA ASN A 55 -7.49 12.57 9.29
C ASN A 55 -7.55 11.62 10.50
N MET A 56 -8.72 11.04 10.77
CA MET A 56 -8.87 10.03 11.80
C MET A 56 -7.95 8.83 11.55
N MET A 57 -8.00 8.22 10.36
CA MET A 57 -7.14 7.07 10.04
C MET A 57 -5.65 7.42 10.15
N LYS A 58 -5.23 8.60 9.70
CA LYS A 58 -3.84 9.06 9.78
C LYS A 58 -3.32 9.08 11.22
N THR A 59 -4.12 9.56 12.18
CA THR A 59 -3.72 9.59 13.60
C THR A 59 -3.48 8.19 14.19
N GLN A 60 -4.15 7.16 13.66
CA GLN A 60 -3.97 5.77 14.10
C GLN A 60 -2.80 5.05 13.42
N LEU A 61 -2.19 5.66 12.41
CA LEU A 61 -1.10 5.09 11.61
C LEU A 61 0.22 5.88 11.75
N GLN A 62 0.35 6.67 12.83
CA GLN A 62 1.50 7.51 13.11
C GLN A 62 1.88 7.45 14.61
N GLY A 63 3.06 7.97 14.95
CA GLY A 63 3.51 8.07 16.35
C GLY A 63 3.58 6.72 17.06
N GLU A 64 3.14 6.69 18.32
CA GLU A 64 3.18 5.47 19.15
C GLU A 64 2.37 4.32 18.55
N ASN A 65 1.22 4.61 17.93
CA ASN A 65 0.40 3.59 17.27
C ASN A 65 1.18 2.89 16.14
N LEU A 66 1.97 3.64 15.36
CA LEU A 66 2.81 3.08 14.32
C LEU A 66 3.93 2.20 14.89
N SER A 67 4.51 2.58 16.03
CA SER A 67 5.51 1.76 16.72
C SER A 67 4.92 0.43 17.18
N THR A 68 3.72 0.44 17.78
CA THR A 68 3.01 -0.79 18.16
C THR A 68 2.68 -1.66 16.94
N LEU A 69 2.20 -1.06 15.85
CA LEU A 69 1.93 -1.78 14.60
C LEU A 69 3.20 -2.39 14.00
N THR A 70 4.33 -1.70 14.07
CA THR A 70 5.63 -2.17 13.57
C THR A 70 6.10 -3.41 14.35
N GLN A 71 5.96 -3.40 15.67
CA GLN A 71 6.29 -4.55 16.52
C GLN A 71 5.36 -5.74 16.24
N ALA A 72 4.05 -5.48 16.11
CA ALA A 72 3.07 -6.51 15.77
C ALA A 72 3.34 -7.10 14.37
N MET A 73 3.69 -6.27 13.38
CA MET A 73 4.07 -6.70 12.04
C MET A 73 5.29 -7.61 12.06
N SER A 74 6.34 -7.25 12.80
CA SER A 74 7.53 -8.08 12.95
C SER A 74 7.22 -9.46 13.53
N SER A 75 6.41 -9.50 14.61
CA SER A 75 5.98 -10.76 15.24
C SER A 75 5.14 -11.63 14.30
N ASN A 76 4.16 -11.04 13.61
CA ASN A 76 3.29 -11.75 12.67
C ASN A 76 4.05 -12.22 11.43
N LEU A 77 5.01 -11.43 10.94
CA LEU A 77 5.88 -11.82 9.83
C LEU A 77 6.72 -13.04 10.20
N GLN A 78 7.32 -13.06 11.39
CA GLN A 78 8.05 -14.23 11.88
C GLN A 78 7.14 -15.45 12.05
N ASN A 79 5.91 -15.27 12.53
CA ASN A 79 4.95 -16.35 12.66
C ASN A 79 4.61 -17.01 11.31
N VAL A 80 4.34 -16.18 10.30
CA VAL A 80 3.93 -16.65 8.96
C VAL A 80 5.13 -17.20 8.17
N LEU A 81 6.28 -16.51 8.20
CA LEU A 81 7.46 -16.87 7.40
C LEU A 81 8.21 -18.08 7.96
N LEU A 82 8.40 -18.16 9.28
CA LEU A 82 9.29 -19.17 9.89
C LEU A 82 8.57 -20.48 10.23
N SER A 83 7.24 -20.56 10.11
CA SER A 83 6.53 -21.82 10.38
C SER A 83 6.86 -22.94 9.40
N GLU A 84 7.11 -22.58 8.13
CA GLU A 84 7.48 -23.55 7.08
C GLU A 84 8.90 -24.07 7.28
N ALA A 85 9.78 -23.27 7.90
CA ALA A 85 11.16 -23.63 8.22
C ALA A 85 11.29 -24.58 9.44
N LYS A 86 10.21 -24.82 10.20
CA LYS A 86 10.18 -25.73 11.36
C LYS A 86 9.90 -27.19 11.00
N GLY A 87 9.63 -27.49 9.72
CA GLY A 87 9.54 -28.86 9.23
C GLY A 87 10.89 -29.59 9.31
N THR A 88 10.86 -30.91 9.49
CA THR A 88 12.04 -31.80 9.64
C THR A 88 12.95 -31.89 8.41
N THR A 89 12.65 -31.18 7.32
CA THR A 89 13.40 -31.26 6.07
C THR A 89 14.08 -29.91 5.76
N LYS A 90 15.40 -29.88 5.86
CA LYS A 90 16.25 -28.78 5.37
C LYS A 90 16.34 -28.83 3.83
N THR A 91 15.21 -28.86 3.15
CA THR A 91 15.13 -29.01 1.69
C THR A 91 14.66 -27.72 1.04
N TRP A 92 15.26 -27.38 -0.10
CA TRP A 92 14.81 -26.26 -0.91
C TRP A 92 13.35 -26.43 -1.33
N MET A 93 12.56 -25.38 -1.17
CA MET A 93 11.19 -25.29 -1.69
C MET A 93 11.18 -24.46 -2.98
N LYS A 94 10.32 -24.83 -3.92
CA LYS A 94 10.14 -24.10 -5.18
C LYS A 94 8.78 -23.40 -5.17
N GLU A 95 8.78 -22.09 -5.32
CA GLU A 95 7.57 -21.27 -5.40
C GLU A 95 7.76 -20.07 -6.36
N GLY A 96 6.67 -19.49 -6.84
CA GLY A 96 6.70 -18.25 -7.61
C GLY A 96 6.88 -17.02 -6.70
N LEU A 97 7.89 -16.20 -6.96
CA LEU A 97 8.28 -15.07 -6.10
C LEU A 97 7.12 -14.10 -5.80
N PHE A 98 6.27 -13.79 -6.79
CA PHE A 98 5.11 -12.92 -6.58
C PHE A 98 4.12 -13.51 -5.56
N ASN A 99 3.81 -14.80 -5.70
CA ASN A 99 2.90 -15.50 -4.79
C ASN A 99 3.49 -15.58 -3.39
N PHE A 100 4.79 -15.88 -3.27
CA PHE A 100 5.52 -15.92 -2.01
C PHE A 100 5.44 -14.56 -1.28
N CYS A 101 5.84 -13.47 -1.94
CA CYS A 101 5.81 -12.12 -1.36
C CYS A 101 4.39 -11.70 -0.96
N TYR A 102 3.41 -11.89 -1.85
CA TYR A 102 2.06 -11.41 -1.59
C TYR A 102 1.37 -12.23 -0.49
N ASN A 103 1.52 -13.55 -0.48
CA ASN A 103 0.96 -14.41 0.57
C ASN A 103 1.49 -14.00 1.95
N ILE A 104 2.81 -13.92 2.11
CA ILE A 104 3.43 -13.66 3.41
C ILE A 104 3.07 -12.26 3.92
N LEU A 105 3.26 -11.22 3.10
CA LEU A 105 3.04 -9.84 3.54
C LEU A 105 1.56 -9.55 3.77
N PHE A 106 0.66 -10.10 2.94
CA PHE A 106 -0.78 -9.95 3.16
C PHE A 106 -1.20 -10.58 4.50
N ARG A 107 -0.77 -11.81 4.77
CA ARG A 107 -1.17 -12.54 5.99
C ARG A 107 -0.63 -11.85 7.24
N ALA A 108 0.64 -11.45 7.22
CA ALA A 108 1.24 -10.72 8.32
C ALA A 108 0.57 -9.35 8.54
N GLY A 109 0.31 -8.59 7.48
CA GLY A 109 -0.37 -7.29 7.57
C GLY A 109 -1.83 -7.40 8.02
N TYR A 110 -2.56 -8.42 7.54
CA TYR A 110 -3.91 -8.74 8.01
C TYR A 110 -3.94 -9.02 9.51
N LEU A 111 -3.08 -9.92 10.01
CA LEU A 111 -3.02 -10.23 11.45
C LEU A 111 -2.62 -9.01 12.28
N THR A 112 -1.78 -8.13 11.73
CA THR A 112 -1.32 -6.90 12.39
C THR A 112 -2.42 -5.86 12.56
N LEU A 113 -3.28 -5.69 11.54
CA LEU A 113 -4.36 -4.70 11.59
C LEU A 113 -5.64 -5.28 12.22
N PHE A 114 -6.04 -6.48 11.82
CA PHE A 114 -7.31 -7.11 12.18
C PHE A 114 -7.24 -7.98 13.44
N GLY A 115 -6.04 -8.28 13.92
CA GLY A 115 -5.79 -9.07 15.12
C GLY A 115 -5.67 -10.57 14.89
N ASN A 116 -5.32 -11.26 15.96
CA ASN A 116 -5.04 -12.69 16.03
C ASN A 116 -6.27 -13.49 16.51
N GLU A 117 -6.32 -14.77 16.17
CA GLU A 117 -7.27 -15.72 16.71
C GLU A 117 -7.14 -15.86 18.24
N ARG A 118 -8.23 -16.21 18.92
CA ARG A 118 -8.24 -16.33 20.38
C ARG A 118 -7.20 -17.35 20.86
N GLU A 119 -6.49 -16.95 21.92
CA GLU A 119 -5.53 -17.83 22.57
C GLU A 119 -6.26 -19.02 23.21
N HIS A 120 -5.81 -20.23 22.86
CA HIS A 120 -6.11 -21.43 23.64
C HIS A 120 -4.87 -21.81 24.46
N SER A 121 -5.02 -22.81 25.34
CA SER A 121 -4.01 -23.28 26.32
C SER A 121 -2.56 -23.50 25.81
N ASN A 122 -2.31 -23.48 24.49
CA ASN A 122 -0.98 -23.56 23.88
C ASN A 122 -0.77 -22.46 22.81
N LYS A 123 0.32 -21.67 22.96
CA LYS A 123 0.73 -20.61 22.02
C LYS A 123 0.95 -21.08 20.59
N GLU A 124 1.48 -22.29 20.36
CA GLU A 124 1.70 -22.80 19.00
C GLU A 124 0.38 -23.15 18.31
N THR A 125 -0.61 -23.65 19.05
CA THR A 125 -1.95 -23.90 18.51
C THR A 125 -2.61 -22.60 18.05
N SER A 126 -2.49 -21.53 18.84
CA SER A 126 -3.01 -20.20 18.48
C SER A 126 -2.32 -19.67 17.22
N LYS A 127 -0.99 -19.74 17.15
CA LYS A 127 -0.21 -19.36 15.96
C LYS A 127 -0.59 -20.17 14.72
N ASN A 128 -0.89 -21.46 14.87
CA ASN A 128 -1.34 -22.29 13.77
C ASN A 128 -2.73 -21.89 13.24
N LYS A 129 -3.65 -21.50 14.13
CA LYS A 129 -4.96 -20.97 13.73
C LYS A 129 -4.82 -19.66 12.96
N ASP A 130 -3.97 -18.74 13.42
CA ASP A 130 -3.65 -17.52 12.70
C ASP A 130 -3.16 -17.80 11.27
N ARG A 131 -2.25 -18.77 11.11
CA ARG A 131 -1.71 -19.15 9.80
C ARG A 131 -2.80 -19.68 8.87
N ILE A 132 -3.64 -20.61 9.34
CA ILE A 132 -4.73 -21.21 8.55
C ILE A 132 -5.79 -20.17 8.18
N HIS A 133 -6.20 -19.34 9.15
CA HIS A 133 -7.23 -18.32 8.91
C HIS A 133 -6.74 -17.23 7.98
N SER A 134 -5.55 -16.67 8.22
CA SER A 134 -4.97 -15.64 7.35
C SER A 134 -4.76 -16.14 5.93
N GLU A 135 -4.38 -17.40 5.74
CA GLU A 135 -4.26 -18.03 4.42
C GLU A 135 -5.62 -18.16 3.72
N THR A 136 -6.66 -18.55 4.45
CA THR A 136 -8.04 -18.58 3.92
C THR A 136 -8.48 -17.19 3.45
N VAL A 137 -8.25 -16.15 4.26
CA VAL A 137 -8.57 -14.76 3.90
C VAL A 137 -7.77 -14.32 2.66
N TYR A 138 -6.48 -14.65 2.60
CA TYR A 138 -5.63 -14.34 1.44
C TYR A 138 -6.15 -14.97 0.15
N HIS A 139 -6.52 -16.25 0.17
CA HIS A 139 -7.02 -16.94 -1.02
C HIS A 139 -8.33 -16.32 -1.56
N GLU A 140 -9.27 -16.02 -0.67
CA GLU A 140 -10.51 -15.34 -1.08
C GLU A 140 -10.24 -13.91 -1.56
N TYR A 141 -9.33 -13.19 -0.90
CA TYR A 141 -8.93 -11.86 -1.33
C TYR A 141 -8.26 -11.86 -2.72
N ARG A 142 -7.36 -12.81 -3.00
CA ARG A 142 -6.68 -12.90 -4.31
C ARG A 142 -7.66 -13.11 -5.47
N ARG A 143 -8.72 -13.90 -5.24
CA ARG A 143 -9.81 -14.08 -6.22
C ARG A 143 -10.55 -12.77 -6.49
N LEU A 144 -10.81 -11.96 -5.45
CA LEU A 144 -11.40 -10.63 -5.63
C LEU A 144 -10.45 -9.67 -6.38
N ASP A 145 -9.18 -9.63 -5.98
CA ASP A 145 -8.18 -8.72 -6.54
C ASP A 145 -7.94 -8.97 -8.04
N GLN A 146 -7.97 -10.23 -8.48
CA GLN A 146 -7.91 -10.59 -9.91
C GLN A 146 -9.06 -10.00 -10.75
N LEU A 147 -10.20 -9.68 -10.13
CA LEU A 147 -11.38 -9.12 -10.79
C LEU A 147 -11.46 -7.59 -10.64
N LEU A 148 -10.56 -6.96 -9.88
CA LEU A 148 -10.71 -5.59 -9.40
C LEU A 148 -10.77 -4.55 -10.51
N ILE A 149 -9.90 -4.66 -11.52
CA ILE A 149 -9.90 -3.75 -12.67
C ILE A 149 -11.21 -3.88 -13.46
N LYS A 150 -11.69 -5.12 -13.67
CA LYS A 150 -12.96 -5.35 -14.38
C LYS A 150 -14.16 -4.87 -13.56
N LEU A 151 -14.12 -4.96 -12.22
CA LEU A 151 -15.12 -4.37 -11.33
C LEU A 151 -15.15 -2.83 -11.47
N ALA A 152 -13.98 -2.18 -11.41
CA ALA A 152 -13.85 -0.73 -11.52
C ALA A 152 -14.44 -0.18 -12.84
N TYR A 153 -14.18 -0.88 -13.95
CA TYR A 153 -14.69 -0.53 -15.28
C TYR A 153 -16.05 -1.15 -15.62
N SER A 154 -16.61 -1.98 -14.74
CA SER A 154 -17.89 -2.66 -14.93
C SER A 154 -17.93 -3.56 -16.18
N THR A 155 -16.83 -4.24 -16.49
CA THR A 155 -16.64 -5.08 -17.69
C THR A 155 -16.63 -6.58 -17.40
N LEU A 156 -17.12 -7.01 -16.23
CA LEU A 156 -17.19 -8.44 -15.88
C LEU A 156 -18.16 -9.21 -16.78
N SER A 157 -17.77 -10.42 -17.16
CA SER A 157 -18.67 -11.41 -17.79
C SER A 157 -19.75 -11.89 -16.81
N ALA A 158 -20.75 -12.64 -17.30
CA ALA A 158 -21.82 -13.18 -16.45
C ALA A 158 -21.27 -14.12 -15.35
N ASP A 159 -20.29 -14.97 -15.67
CA ASP A 159 -19.70 -15.89 -14.70
C ASP A 159 -18.75 -15.18 -13.75
N GLU A 160 -18.00 -14.18 -14.24
CA GLU A 160 -17.16 -13.33 -13.38
C GLU A 160 -18.01 -12.51 -12.39
N LYS A 161 -19.23 -12.10 -12.76
CA LYS A 161 -20.17 -11.46 -11.83
C LYS A 161 -20.62 -12.41 -10.73
N LYS A 162 -20.92 -13.67 -11.07
CA LYS A 162 -21.28 -14.70 -10.06
C LYS A 162 -20.11 -14.98 -9.12
N GLU A 163 -18.91 -15.09 -9.67
CA GLU A 163 -17.67 -15.28 -8.91
C GLU A 163 -17.40 -14.11 -7.97
N ALA A 164 -17.46 -12.87 -8.48
CA ALA A 164 -17.30 -11.66 -7.67
C ALA A 164 -18.32 -11.59 -6.53
N ALA A 165 -19.60 -11.90 -6.80
CA ALA A 165 -20.63 -11.95 -5.77
C ALA A 165 -20.35 -13.04 -4.72
N SER A 166 -19.90 -14.23 -5.16
CA SER A 166 -19.54 -15.34 -4.27
C SER A 166 -18.37 -14.98 -3.36
N VAL A 167 -17.28 -14.45 -3.93
CA VAL A 167 -16.06 -14.13 -3.20
C VAL A 167 -16.30 -12.99 -2.20
N LYS A 168 -17.06 -11.95 -2.60
CA LYS A 168 -17.46 -10.86 -1.72
C LYS A 168 -18.24 -11.37 -0.52
N LYS A 169 -19.24 -12.24 -0.74
CA LYS A 169 -20.02 -12.84 0.36
C LYS A 169 -19.15 -13.62 1.34
N ARG A 170 -18.17 -14.39 0.85
CA ARG A 170 -17.21 -15.11 1.71
C ARG A 170 -16.35 -14.15 2.53
N LEU A 171 -15.81 -13.11 1.90
CA LEU A 171 -15.01 -12.09 2.58
C LEU A 171 -15.83 -11.31 3.62
N TRP A 172 -17.07 -10.93 3.32
CA TRP A 172 -17.97 -10.30 4.30
C TRP A 172 -18.26 -11.21 5.49
N SER A 173 -18.39 -12.51 5.26
CA SER A 173 -18.54 -13.48 6.36
C SER A 173 -17.28 -13.56 7.19
N LEU A 174 -16.09 -13.65 6.57
CA LEU A 174 -14.80 -13.74 7.27
C LEU A 174 -14.48 -12.48 8.10
N LEU A 175 -14.99 -11.32 7.67
CA LEU A 175 -14.78 -10.01 8.31
C LEU A 175 -16.03 -9.47 9.00
N SER A 176 -16.96 -10.35 9.35
CA SER A 176 -18.16 -9.95 10.10
C SER A 176 -17.80 -9.39 11.47
N GLY A 177 -18.67 -8.56 12.03
CA GLY A 177 -18.50 -8.02 13.38
C GLY A 177 -18.31 -9.12 14.44
N GLU A 178 -19.03 -10.23 14.31
CA GLU A 178 -18.88 -11.41 15.18
C GLU A 178 -17.47 -12.00 15.12
N ASN A 179 -16.95 -12.26 13.93
CA ASN A 179 -15.61 -12.82 13.74
C ASN A 179 -14.52 -11.87 14.22
N LEU A 180 -14.65 -10.57 13.96
CA LEU A 180 -13.69 -9.57 14.42
C LEU A 180 -13.75 -9.38 15.94
N ASN A 181 -14.93 -9.41 16.56
CA ASN A 181 -15.09 -9.38 18.03
C ASN A 181 -14.42 -10.59 18.70
N GLY A 182 -14.28 -11.70 17.95
CA GLY A 182 -13.48 -12.86 18.32
C GLY A 182 -12.01 -12.55 18.56
N LYS A 183 -11.41 -11.65 17.77
CA LYS A 183 -9.96 -11.51 17.68
C LYS A 183 -9.32 -10.79 18.87
N LEU A 184 -8.09 -11.19 19.18
CA LEU A 184 -7.19 -10.53 20.13
C LEU A 184 -6.23 -9.58 19.38
N ASN A 185 -5.57 -8.69 20.11
CA ASN A 185 -4.54 -7.78 19.56
C ASN A 185 -4.99 -6.98 18.32
N ARG A 186 -6.26 -6.57 18.29
CA ARG A 186 -6.79 -5.71 17.22
C ARG A 186 -6.11 -4.35 17.30
N SER A 187 -5.78 -3.79 16.14
CA SER A 187 -5.10 -2.50 16.10
C SER A 187 -6.01 -1.35 16.54
N ASN A 188 -5.41 -0.29 17.10
CA ASN A 188 -6.13 0.97 17.38
C ASN A 188 -6.74 1.58 16.11
N TRP A 189 -6.11 1.36 14.95
CA TRP A 189 -6.66 1.72 13.65
C TRP A 189 -7.99 1.00 13.37
N LEU A 190 -8.07 -0.30 13.60
CA LEU A 190 -9.30 -1.06 13.38
C LEU A 190 -10.41 -0.58 14.30
N GLU A 191 -10.12 -0.44 15.60
CA GLU A 191 -11.12 -0.02 16.58
C GLU A 191 -11.59 1.41 16.31
N GLY A 192 -10.68 2.33 16.00
CA GLY A 192 -11.00 3.69 15.60
C GLY A 192 -11.90 3.74 14.36
N TYR A 193 -11.60 2.90 13.35
CA TYR A 193 -12.41 2.83 12.14
C TYR A 193 -13.80 2.22 12.40
N ARG A 194 -13.89 1.17 13.22
CA ARG A 194 -15.18 0.56 13.60
C ARG A 194 -16.08 1.53 14.36
N ASN A 195 -15.52 2.27 15.33
CA ASN A 195 -16.26 3.29 16.07
C ASN A 195 -16.77 4.37 15.12
N HIS A 196 -15.92 4.84 14.19
CA HIS A 196 -16.34 5.80 13.18
C HIS A 196 -17.51 5.30 12.32
N LEU A 197 -17.48 4.04 11.89
CA LEU A 197 -18.57 3.45 11.11
C LEU A 197 -19.85 3.25 11.93
N GLN A 198 -19.74 3.01 13.24
CA GLN A 198 -20.89 2.94 14.16
C GLN A 198 -21.53 4.32 14.35
N ASP A 199 -20.73 5.39 14.44
CA ASP A 199 -21.24 6.78 14.51
C ASP A 199 -22.02 7.18 13.24
N LEU A 200 -21.80 6.49 12.13
CA LEU A 200 -22.57 6.64 10.88
C LEU A 200 -23.85 5.79 10.86
N GLU A 201 -24.19 5.13 11.96
CA GLU A 201 -25.39 4.29 12.15
C GLU A 201 -25.55 3.20 11.07
N LEU A 202 -24.43 2.63 10.63
CA LEU A 202 -24.39 1.63 9.58
C LEU A 202 -24.88 0.27 10.06
N GLN A 203 -25.65 -0.41 9.21
CA GLN A 203 -26.04 -1.81 9.41
C GLN A 203 -24.81 -2.74 9.39
N ASP A 204 -24.85 -3.84 10.14
CA ASP A 204 -23.73 -4.80 10.26
C ASP A 204 -23.21 -5.30 8.90
N GLY A 205 -24.11 -5.50 7.94
CA GLY A 205 -23.73 -5.90 6.58
C GLY A 205 -22.85 -4.87 5.86
N MET A 206 -23.03 -3.58 6.14
CA MET A 206 -22.20 -2.51 5.57
C MET A 206 -20.84 -2.41 6.27
N LEU A 207 -20.77 -2.70 7.56
CA LEU A 207 -19.50 -2.76 8.30
C LEU A 207 -18.55 -3.80 7.68
N ALA A 208 -19.05 -5.01 7.43
CA ALA A 208 -18.26 -6.07 6.80
C ALA A 208 -17.77 -5.69 5.39
N ARG A 209 -18.58 -4.97 4.61
CA ARG A 209 -18.18 -4.45 3.29
C ARG A 209 -17.06 -3.41 3.40
N ALA A 210 -17.18 -2.48 4.34
CA ALA A 210 -16.15 -1.49 4.62
C ALA A 210 -14.83 -2.17 5.05
N MET A 211 -14.87 -3.27 5.81
CA MET A 211 -13.67 -4.03 6.16
C MET A 211 -12.97 -4.64 4.93
N VAL A 212 -13.71 -5.16 3.96
CA VAL A 212 -13.12 -5.69 2.71
C VAL A 212 -12.43 -4.58 1.91
N LEU A 213 -13.07 -3.40 1.81
CA LEU A 213 -12.45 -2.22 1.20
C LEU A 213 -11.12 -1.89 1.90
N GLN A 214 -11.06 -1.91 3.24
CA GLN A 214 -9.83 -1.62 3.97
C GLN A 214 -8.75 -2.69 3.83
N ILE A 215 -9.12 -3.98 3.70
CA ILE A 215 -8.13 -5.02 3.36
C ILE A 215 -7.47 -4.69 2.03
N TRP A 216 -8.26 -4.34 1.01
CA TRP A 216 -7.67 -3.96 -0.28
C TRP A 216 -6.79 -2.71 -0.15
N ALA A 217 -7.26 -1.66 0.54
CA ALA A 217 -6.51 -0.41 0.68
C ALA A 217 -5.18 -0.58 1.43
N THR A 218 -5.14 -1.44 2.45
CA THR A 218 -3.96 -1.63 3.31
C THR A 218 -3.02 -2.73 2.83
N GLN A 219 -3.54 -3.77 2.16
CA GLN A 219 -2.75 -4.95 1.76
C GLN A 219 -2.48 -5.05 0.25
N GLY A 220 -3.21 -4.29 -0.58
CA GLY A 220 -3.16 -4.44 -2.04
C GLY A 220 -1.81 -4.10 -2.67
N ASN A 221 -1.05 -3.19 -2.07
CA ASN A 221 0.20 -2.69 -2.65
C ASN A 221 1.46 -3.30 -2.04
N ILE A 222 1.39 -3.79 -0.79
CA ILE A 222 2.59 -4.26 -0.06
C ILE A 222 3.21 -5.50 -0.71
N GLY A 223 2.38 -6.48 -1.10
CA GLY A 223 2.84 -7.71 -1.76
C GLY A 223 3.56 -7.44 -3.09
N PRO A 224 2.92 -6.73 -4.06
CA PRO A 224 3.56 -6.33 -5.30
C PRO A 224 4.83 -5.48 -5.13
N ALA A 225 4.86 -4.55 -4.16
CA ALA A 225 6.06 -3.76 -3.86
C ALA A 225 7.21 -4.65 -3.37
N THR A 226 6.94 -5.57 -2.44
CA THR A 226 7.95 -6.53 -1.95
C THR A 226 8.41 -7.50 -3.05
N PHE A 227 7.51 -7.91 -3.95
CA PHE A 227 7.89 -8.72 -5.11
C PHE A 227 8.94 -8.00 -5.96
N TRP A 228 8.69 -6.74 -6.34
CA TRP A 228 9.64 -5.99 -7.15
C TRP A 228 10.95 -5.76 -6.41
N LEU A 229 10.90 -5.46 -5.10
CA LEU A 229 12.08 -5.36 -4.25
C LEU A 229 12.96 -6.59 -4.32
N LEU A 230 12.41 -7.77 -4.04
CA LEU A 230 13.20 -8.99 -4.08
C LEU A 230 13.63 -9.35 -5.52
N ALA A 231 12.78 -9.10 -6.52
CA ALA A 231 13.11 -9.37 -7.91
C ALA A 231 14.31 -8.54 -8.40
N PHE A 232 14.34 -7.24 -8.09
CA PHE A 232 15.48 -6.39 -8.42
C PHE A 232 16.73 -6.77 -7.63
N LEU A 233 16.63 -6.99 -6.31
CA LEU A 233 17.79 -7.43 -5.52
C LEU A 233 18.39 -8.75 -6.02
N LEU A 234 17.56 -9.72 -6.42
CA LEU A 234 18.03 -11.01 -6.97
C LEU A 234 18.67 -10.87 -8.36
N LYS A 235 18.38 -9.80 -9.10
CA LYS A 235 18.93 -9.52 -10.42
C LYS A 235 20.14 -8.58 -10.40
N HIS A 236 20.38 -7.91 -9.28
CA HIS A 236 21.41 -6.89 -9.08
C HIS A 236 22.27 -7.25 -7.85
N PRO A 237 23.28 -8.12 -8.01
CA PRO A 237 24.14 -8.56 -6.90
C PRO A 237 24.78 -7.40 -6.14
N GLU A 238 25.14 -6.32 -6.83
CA GLU A 238 25.68 -5.10 -6.24
C GLU A 238 24.72 -4.46 -5.22
N ALA A 239 23.43 -4.41 -5.55
CA ALA A 239 22.39 -3.89 -4.65
C ALA A 239 22.15 -4.83 -3.47
N MET A 240 22.13 -6.14 -3.74
CA MET A 240 22.01 -7.17 -2.69
C MET A 240 23.17 -7.10 -1.70
N THR A 241 24.41 -6.98 -2.19
CA THR A 241 25.58 -6.81 -1.32
C THR A 241 25.47 -5.53 -0.50
N ALA A 242 25.13 -4.40 -1.11
CA ALA A 242 25.04 -3.12 -0.41
C ALA A 242 24.01 -3.14 0.73
N VAL A 243 22.82 -3.71 0.51
CA VAL A 243 21.78 -3.80 1.56
C VAL A 243 22.14 -4.82 2.64
N LEU A 244 22.77 -5.94 2.30
CA LEU A 244 23.27 -6.90 3.30
C LEU A 244 24.37 -6.28 4.16
N ASP A 245 25.28 -5.50 3.56
CA ASP A 245 26.33 -4.78 4.27
C ASP A 245 25.76 -3.70 5.21
N GLU A 246 24.68 -3.01 4.80
CA GLU A 246 23.95 -2.08 5.67
C GLU A 246 23.29 -2.80 6.86
N ILE A 247 22.57 -3.90 6.61
CA ILE A 247 21.95 -4.72 7.66
C ILE A 247 23.01 -5.27 8.63
N ASN A 248 24.17 -5.70 8.12
CA ASN A 248 25.28 -6.22 8.93
C ASN A 248 25.99 -5.13 9.74
N ARG A 249 26.05 -3.88 9.24
CA ARG A 249 26.63 -2.74 9.97
C ARG A 249 25.71 -2.25 11.10
N ASN A 250 24.41 -2.17 10.82
CA ASN A 250 23.43 -1.66 11.79
C ASN A 250 23.01 -2.74 12.80
N GLY A 251 23.02 -4.00 12.40
CA GLY A 251 22.90 -5.11 13.31
C GLY A 251 24.22 -5.30 14.06
N LYS A 252 24.19 -5.43 15.38
CA LYS A 252 25.27 -6.09 16.15
C LYS A 252 25.34 -7.60 15.79
N LEU A 253 25.35 -7.95 14.51
CA LEU A 253 25.49 -9.30 13.97
C LEU A 253 26.97 -9.70 14.10
N HIS A 254 27.42 -9.91 15.34
CA HIS A 254 28.73 -10.50 15.60
C HIS A 254 28.74 -11.94 15.07
N GLY A 255 29.38 -12.12 13.91
CA GLY A 255 29.76 -13.41 13.35
C GLY A 255 28.67 -14.14 12.57
N ASN A 256 28.64 -13.95 11.23
CA ASN A 256 28.27 -14.88 10.13
C ASN A 256 27.16 -15.94 10.29
N LYS A 257 26.31 -15.90 11.31
CA LYS A 257 25.16 -16.79 11.46
C LYS A 257 23.99 -15.98 11.98
N ILE A 258 23.11 -15.59 11.07
CA ILE A 258 21.74 -15.24 11.42
C ILE A 258 21.16 -16.48 12.13
N GLN A 259 21.08 -16.44 13.47
CA GLN A 259 20.39 -17.48 14.20
C GLN A 259 18.89 -17.26 14.00
N PHE A 260 18.34 -17.79 12.91
CA PHE A 260 16.89 -17.84 12.63
C PHE A 260 16.08 -18.57 13.72
N ASN A 261 16.75 -19.24 14.66
CA ASN A 261 16.16 -19.91 15.81
C ASN A 261 16.09 -19.04 17.07
N ASN A 262 16.51 -17.77 17.03
CA ASN A 262 16.28 -16.87 18.16
C ASN A 262 14.98 -16.08 17.94
N PRO A 263 13.88 -16.41 18.65
CA PRO A 263 12.57 -15.75 18.50
C PRO A 263 12.55 -14.28 18.97
N LEU A 264 13.73 -13.68 19.16
CA LEU A 264 13.96 -12.35 19.71
C LEU A 264 14.87 -11.51 18.78
N LEU A 265 14.75 -11.67 17.45
CA LEU A 265 15.13 -10.58 16.55
C LEU A 265 14.11 -9.45 16.75
N THR A 266 14.23 -8.75 17.88
CA THR A 266 13.53 -7.50 18.12
C THR A 266 14.19 -6.47 17.21
N ILE A 267 13.55 -6.23 16.06
CA ILE A 267 13.91 -5.13 15.17
C ILE A 267 13.67 -3.84 15.96
N SER A 268 14.73 -3.11 16.31
CA SER A 268 14.62 -1.83 16.99
C SER A 268 14.16 -0.74 16.01
N GLN A 269 13.48 0.28 16.52
CA GLN A 269 13.11 1.44 15.69
C GLN A 269 14.35 2.14 15.13
N ASP A 270 15.41 2.27 15.93
CA ASP A 270 16.69 2.84 15.49
C ASP A 270 17.31 2.11 14.30
N LEU A 271 17.11 0.78 14.21
CA LEU A 271 17.59 -0.01 13.07
C LEU A 271 16.78 0.33 11.82
N LEU A 272 15.47 0.52 11.94
CA LEU A 272 14.58 0.87 10.82
C LEU A 272 14.75 2.32 10.36
N ASP A 273 15.09 3.23 11.27
CA ASP A 273 15.24 4.65 10.96
C ASP A 273 16.59 5.00 10.30
N ASN A 274 17.54 4.05 10.25
CA ASN A 274 18.90 4.30 9.75
C ASN A 274 19.31 3.35 8.62
N THR A 275 18.49 3.24 7.57
CA THR A 275 18.75 2.35 6.43
C THR A 275 18.77 3.08 5.09
N PRO A 276 19.69 4.04 4.86
CA PRO A 276 19.73 4.85 3.65
C PRO A 276 19.84 4.04 2.35
N VAL A 277 20.58 2.92 2.34
CA VAL A 277 20.71 2.04 1.16
C VAL A 277 19.38 1.35 0.88
N PHE A 278 18.75 0.75 1.89
CA PHE A 278 17.41 0.17 1.74
C PHE A 278 16.38 1.22 1.30
N ASP A 279 16.40 2.41 1.88
CA ASP A 279 15.49 3.51 1.54
C ASP A 279 15.68 3.96 0.09
N SER A 280 16.93 4.03 -0.39
CA SER A 280 17.23 4.35 -1.79
C SER A 280 16.73 3.27 -2.73
N ILE A 281 16.96 1.99 -2.39
CA ILE A 281 16.45 0.84 -3.14
C ILE A 281 14.93 0.88 -3.22
N LEU A 282 14.25 1.05 -2.08
CA LEU A 282 12.79 1.11 -2.01
C LEU A 282 12.24 2.27 -2.84
N ASN A 283 12.83 3.46 -2.74
CA ASN A 283 12.46 4.61 -3.55
C ASN A 283 12.63 4.34 -5.06
N GLU A 284 13.72 3.68 -5.46
CA GLU A 284 13.98 3.34 -6.87
C GLU A 284 12.99 2.31 -7.42
N ILE A 285 12.66 1.28 -6.64
CA ILE A 285 11.66 0.28 -7.02
C ILE A 285 10.30 0.94 -7.19
N LEU A 286 9.92 1.79 -6.23
CA LEU A 286 8.64 2.49 -6.27
C LEU A 286 8.60 3.51 -7.43
N ARG A 287 9.72 4.15 -7.76
CA ARG A 287 9.84 5.00 -8.97
C ARG A 287 9.54 4.20 -10.24
N LEU A 288 10.09 3.00 -10.36
CA LEU A 288 9.96 2.14 -11.54
C LEU A 288 8.61 1.43 -11.67
N THR A 289 7.89 1.22 -10.56
CA THR A 289 6.76 0.26 -10.53
C THR A 289 5.46 0.83 -9.96
N ALA A 290 5.51 1.89 -9.16
CA ALA A 290 4.30 2.53 -8.66
C ALA A 290 3.74 3.50 -9.72
N ALA A 291 2.54 3.20 -10.21
CA ALA A 291 1.86 4.02 -11.22
C ALA A 291 0.48 4.51 -10.74
N PRO A 292 0.39 5.26 -9.62
CA PRO A 292 -0.88 5.80 -9.16
C PRO A 292 -1.39 6.90 -10.08
N TYR A 293 -2.70 6.90 -10.33
CA TYR A 293 -3.40 8.01 -10.98
C TYR A 293 -3.91 8.99 -9.92
N ILE A 294 -3.47 10.24 -9.99
CA ILE A 294 -4.05 11.32 -9.17
C ILE A 294 -5.12 12.00 -10.02
N SER A 295 -6.38 11.84 -9.64
CA SER A 295 -7.51 12.40 -10.39
C SER A 295 -8.32 13.39 -9.56
N ARG A 296 -8.89 14.38 -10.25
CA ARG A 296 -9.83 15.37 -9.72
C ARG A 296 -10.98 15.56 -10.71
N GLU A 297 -12.21 15.59 -10.23
CA GLU A 297 -13.37 16.03 -11.00
C GLU A 297 -13.46 17.57 -10.92
N ILE A 298 -13.65 18.23 -12.05
CA ILE A 298 -13.74 19.69 -12.12
C ILE A 298 -15.19 20.10 -11.87
N LEU A 299 -15.48 20.73 -10.73
CA LEU A 299 -16.84 21.04 -10.28
C LEU A 299 -17.39 22.38 -10.81
N GLN A 300 -16.51 23.23 -11.34
CA GLN A 300 -16.87 24.51 -11.94
C GLN A 300 -15.85 24.91 -13.02
N ASN A 301 -16.26 25.74 -13.97
CA ASN A 301 -15.33 26.33 -14.92
C ASN A 301 -14.27 27.12 -14.15
N MET A 302 -12.99 26.90 -14.46
CA MET A 302 -11.88 27.53 -13.74
C MET A 302 -10.67 27.71 -14.65
N THR A 303 -9.78 28.62 -14.27
CA THR A 303 -8.48 28.80 -14.91
C THR A 303 -7.42 28.12 -14.04
N LEU A 304 -6.68 27.18 -14.62
CA LEU A 304 -5.52 26.54 -14.01
C LEU A 304 -4.27 27.31 -14.42
N ARG A 305 -3.56 27.88 -13.45
CA ARG A 305 -2.28 28.56 -13.66
C ARG A 305 -1.12 27.61 -13.34
N LEU A 306 -0.23 27.44 -14.31
CA LEU A 306 0.96 26.60 -14.19
C LEU A 306 2.12 27.34 -13.54
N ALA A 307 3.17 26.60 -13.17
CA ALA A 307 4.38 27.13 -12.52
C ALA A 307 5.16 28.12 -13.38
N ASP A 308 5.04 28.05 -14.70
CA ASP A 308 5.62 29.02 -15.64
C ASP A 308 4.64 30.13 -16.05
N SER A 309 3.57 30.31 -15.28
CA SER A 309 2.53 31.33 -15.46
C SER A 309 1.65 31.16 -16.71
N ARG A 310 1.80 30.08 -17.49
CA ARG A 310 0.78 29.74 -18.50
C ARG A 310 -0.56 29.42 -17.82
N GLU A 311 -1.64 29.78 -18.47
CA GLU A 311 -3.00 29.59 -17.97
C GLU A 311 -3.83 28.76 -18.94
N TYR A 312 -4.63 27.85 -18.40
CA TYR A 312 -5.50 26.97 -19.17
C TYR A 312 -6.91 26.99 -18.57
N ASN A 313 -7.92 27.09 -19.44
CA ASN A 313 -9.31 27.04 -19.02
C ASN A 313 -9.78 25.58 -18.92
N LEU A 314 -10.22 25.19 -17.72
CA LEU A 314 -10.79 23.90 -17.41
C LEU A 314 -12.31 24.01 -17.35
N ARG A 315 -13.01 23.05 -17.96
CA ARG A 315 -14.48 23.03 -18.03
C ARG A 315 -15.06 22.19 -16.90
N LYS A 316 -16.17 22.66 -16.33
CA LYS A 316 -16.98 21.87 -15.40
C LYS A 316 -17.37 20.53 -16.03
N GLY A 317 -17.22 19.45 -15.27
CA GLY A 317 -17.57 18.08 -15.68
C GLY A 317 -16.44 17.31 -16.37
N ASP A 318 -15.34 17.98 -16.73
CA ASP A 318 -14.12 17.32 -17.18
C ASP A 318 -13.37 16.71 -15.99
N ARG A 319 -12.43 15.80 -16.28
CA ARG A 319 -11.51 15.24 -15.31
C ARG A 319 -10.11 15.81 -15.50
N LEU A 320 -9.46 16.19 -14.41
CA LEU A 320 -8.04 16.53 -14.40
C LEU A 320 -7.25 15.34 -13.83
N CYS A 321 -6.15 14.97 -14.47
CA CYS A 321 -5.30 13.85 -14.05
C CYS A 321 -3.83 14.27 -14.01
N LEU A 322 -3.15 13.93 -12.91
CA LEU A 322 -1.70 13.86 -12.84
C LEU A 322 -1.30 12.40 -12.99
N PHE A 323 -0.18 12.17 -13.68
CA PHE A 323 0.40 10.83 -13.79
C PHE A 323 1.89 10.86 -13.44
N PRO A 324 2.22 10.85 -12.13
CA PRO A 324 3.59 10.96 -11.64
C PRO A 324 4.57 9.93 -12.23
N TYR A 325 4.04 8.76 -12.62
CA TYR A 325 4.82 7.72 -13.28
C TYR A 325 5.52 8.25 -14.53
N LEU A 326 4.80 8.95 -15.41
CA LEU A 326 5.38 9.49 -16.63
C LEU A 326 6.35 10.65 -16.34
N SER A 327 5.98 11.52 -15.41
CA SER A 327 6.83 12.62 -14.92
C SER A 327 6.35 12.99 -13.52
N PRO A 328 7.23 13.00 -12.50
CA PRO A 328 8.68 13.00 -12.61
C PRO A 328 9.35 11.62 -12.76
N GLN A 329 8.66 10.52 -12.44
CA GLN A 329 9.33 9.26 -12.09
C GLN A 329 10.10 8.63 -13.26
N MET A 330 9.56 8.67 -14.48
CA MET A 330 10.19 8.11 -15.68
C MET A 330 10.74 9.19 -16.63
N ASP A 331 10.91 10.42 -16.15
CA ASP A 331 11.34 11.55 -16.97
C ASP A 331 12.87 11.54 -17.17
N PRO A 332 13.38 11.41 -18.40
CA PRO A 332 14.82 11.38 -18.67
C PRO A 332 15.53 12.72 -18.43
N GLU A 333 14.80 13.84 -18.32
CA GLU A 333 15.36 15.14 -17.93
C GLU A 333 15.70 15.18 -16.42
N ILE A 334 14.98 14.38 -15.62
CA ILE A 334 15.12 14.33 -14.16
C ILE A 334 16.05 13.19 -13.76
N TYR A 335 15.88 12.03 -14.40
CA TYR A 335 16.58 10.80 -14.07
C TYR A 335 17.32 10.26 -15.30
N GLU A 336 18.65 10.21 -15.24
CA GLU A 336 19.46 9.56 -16.27
C GLU A 336 19.15 8.06 -16.34
N GLU A 337 18.85 7.57 -17.55
CA GLU A 337 18.40 6.19 -17.82
C GLU A 337 17.22 5.83 -16.89
N PRO A 338 16.06 6.49 -17.04
CA PRO A 338 14.94 6.35 -16.13
C PRO A 338 14.35 4.92 -16.13
N GLU A 339 14.56 4.16 -17.19
CA GLU A 339 14.13 2.76 -17.29
C GLU A 339 15.01 1.77 -16.51
N LYS A 340 16.23 2.18 -16.12
CA LYS A 340 17.16 1.30 -15.41
C LYS A 340 17.00 1.40 -13.90
N PHE A 341 17.10 0.26 -13.23
CA PHE A 341 17.25 0.19 -11.78
C PHE A 341 18.67 0.60 -11.37
N LYS A 342 18.76 1.65 -10.55
CA LYS A 342 20.01 2.12 -9.91
C LYS A 342 19.77 2.20 -8.41
N TYR A 343 20.30 1.24 -7.65
CA TYR A 343 20.01 1.07 -6.22
C TYR A 343 20.38 2.29 -5.37
N ASP A 344 21.35 3.08 -5.83
CA ASP A 344 21.94 4.27 -5.23
C ASP A 344 21.40 5.58 -5.83
N ARG A 345 20.35 5.54 -6.66
CA ARG A 345 19.80 6.74 -7.32
C ARG A 345 19.40 7.84 -6.34
N PHE A 346 18.96 7.44 -5.14
CA PHE A 346 18.55 8.33 -4.05
C PHE A 346 19.62 8.46 -2.96
N LEU A 347 20.88 8.18 -3.29
CA LEU A 347 22.04 8.43 -2.44
C LEU A 347 22.94 9.53 -3.01
N ASN A 348 23.53 10.33 -2.12
CA ASN A 348 24.65 11.21 -2.43
C ASN A 348 25.95 10.39 -2.39
N ALA A 349 27.05 10.98 -2.88
CA ALA A 349 28.37 10.33 -2.90
C ALA A 349 28.91 9.97 -1.50
N ASP A 350 28.43 10.66 -0.45
CA ASP A 350 28.77 10.38 0.95
C ASP A 350 27.85 9.33 1.61
N GLY A 351 26.90 8.76 0.87
CA GLY A 351 25.94 7.76 1.35
C GLY A 351 24.72 8.34 2.06
N THR A 352 24.58 9.67 2.12
CA THR A 352 23.37 10.31 2.67
C THR A 352 22.23 10.35 1.67
N GLU A 353 21.00 10.56 2.13
CA GLU A 353 19.81 10.64 1.28
C GLU A 353 19.89 11.82 0.29
N LYS A 354 19.68 11.53 -1.00
CA LYS A 354 19.60 12.53 -2.07
C LYS A 354 18.15 12.97 -2.28
N LYS A 355 17.88 14.26 -2.01
CA LYS A 355 16.55 14.90 -2.20
C LYS A 355 16.51 15.94 -3.32
N ASN A 356 17.68 16.30 -3.85
CA ASN A 356 17.80 17.40 -4.82
C ASN A 356 17.76 16.83 -6.24
N PHE A 357 16.58 16.90 -6.85
CA PHE A 357 16.34 16.56 -8.27
C PHE A 357 15.82 17.78 -9.00
N PHE A 358 16.13 17.90 -10.29
CA PHE A 358 15.91 19.12 -11.05
C PHE A 358 15.22 18.84 -12.38
N LYS A 359 14.40 19.79 -12.82
CA LYS A 359 13.85 19.85 -14.19
C LYS A 359 13.87 21.30 -14.65
N ASN A 360 14.37 21.57 -15.85
CA ASN A 360 14.54 22.89 -16.44
C ASN A 360 15.34 23.84 -15.52
N GLY A 361 16.40 23.32 -14.90
CA GLY A 361 17.26 24.07 -13.98
C GLY A 361 16.61 24.46 -12.64
N LYS A 362 15.38 24.00 -12.35
CA LYS A 362 14.67 24.27 -11.09
C LYS A 362 14.54 23.01 -10.27
N GLN A 363 14.76 23.12 -8.96
CA GLN A 363 14.61 22.01 -8.04
C GLN A 363 13.15 21.58 -7.93
N LEU A 364 12.90 20.28 -7.95
CA LEU A 364 11.59 19.68 -7.81
C LEU A 364 11.21 19.52 -6.35
N LYS A 365 10.02 19.99 -5.99
CA LYS A 365 9.36 19.65 -4.72
C LYS A 365 8.88 18.19 -4.72
N TYR A 366 8.36 17.74 -5.86
CA TYR A 366 7.84 16.40 -6.08
C TYR A 366 8.71 15.69 -7.13
N TYR A 367 9.68 14.89 -6.68
CA TYR A 367 10.60 14.15 -7.56
C TYR A 367 10.27 12.65 -7.63
N ASN A 368 9.61 12.10 -6.62
CA ASN A 368 9.07 10.73 -6.61
C ASN A 368 7.73 10.76 -5.85
N MET A 369 6.67 10.13 -6.38
CA MET A 369 5.32 10.20 -5.79
C MET A 369 4.58 8.86 -5.76
N PRO A 370 5.17 7.78 -5.23
CA PRO A 370 4.50 6.48 -5.19
C PRO A 370 3.32 6.44 -4.22
N TRP A 371 3.28 7.36 -3.26
CA TRP A 371 2.25 7.47 -2.22
C TRP A 371 1.13 8.47 -2.58
N GLY A 372 1.10 8.97 -3.81
CA GLY A 372 0.19 10.02 -4.25
C GLY A 372 0.64 11.42 -3.84
N GLY A 373 -0.32 12.35 -3.77
CA GLY A 373 -0.11 13.77 -3.49
C GLY A 373 -1.33 14.45 -2.90
#